data_AF-A0A1C6THJ4-F1
#
_entry.id   AF-A0A1C6THJ4-F1
#
_cell.length_a   1.000
_cell.length_b   1.000
_cell.length_c   1.000
_cell.angle_alpha   90.00
_cell.angle_beta   90.00
_cell.angle_gamma   90.00
#
_symmetry.space_group_name_H-M   'P 1'
#
loop_
_entity.id
_entity.type
_entity.pdbx_description
1 polymer ?
#
loop_
_entity_poly.entity_id
_entity_poly.type
_entity_poly.pdbx_seq_one_letter_code
_entity_poly.pdbx_strand_id
1 'polypeptide(L)'
;MGSVAGPGRVEARSAPPALDRAVVQRFYDRMRAVAPAAVGAIERDRADDPGGAFADTACGRLVRSLDDAGLRALGMWAHHWCLRFYDDDTRVGRRLVAEIAGRAGLGWTADEVRWMLGESYAAPPTVDDRFTLPGAAASELDPAVLPE
;
A
#
# COMPACT_ATOMS: atom_id res chain seq x y z
N MET A 1 18.48 38.75 -37.59
CA MET A 1 17.23 37.97 -37.65
C MET A 1 17.63 36.50 -37.68
N GLY A 2 17.26 35.60 -36.78
CA GLY A 2 16.55 35.64 -35.51
C GLY A 2 16.80 34.26 -34.90
N SER A 3 17.26 34.23 -33.64
CA SER A 3 17.53 33.01 -32.87
C SER A 3 16.22 32.26 -32.64
N VAL A 4 16.14 30.97 -32.99
CA VAL A 4 14.95 30.16 -32.73
C VAL A 4 15.23 29.26 -31.53
N ALA A 5 14.42 29.50 -30.50
CA ALA A 5 14.47 28.93 -29.17
C ALA A 5 14.44 27.39 -29.15
N GLY A 6 15.25 26.82 -28.27
CA GLY A 6 14.90 25.57 -27.58
C GLY A 6 14.75 25.86 -26.08
N PRO A 7 14.45 24.85 -25.27
CA PRO A 7 13.41 23.83 -25.41
C PRO A 7 12.24 24.14 -24.46
N GLY A 8 11.04 23.67 -24.79
CA GLY A 8 9.94 23.64 -23.83
C GLY A 8 10.32 22.76 -22.65
N ARG A 9 10.70 23.37 -21.52
CA ARG A 9 10.73 22.70 -20.22
C ARG A 9 9.30 22.27 -19.93
N VAL A 10 9.03 20.98 -20.09
CA VAL A 10 7.99 20.33 -19.29
C VAL A 10 8.41 20.58 -17.86
N GLU A 11 7.64 21.39 -17.13
CA GLU A 11 7.82 21.60 -15.71
C GLU A 11 7.89 20.21 -15.08
N ALA A 12 9.08 19.86 -14.60
CA ALA A 12 9.25 18.69 -13.76
C ALA A 12 8.32 18.94 -12.57
N ARG A 13 7.16 18.27 -12.57
CA ARG A 13 6.33 18.15 -11.36
C ARG A 13 7.30 17.86 -10.25
N SER A 14 7.47 18.82 -9.34
CA SER A 14 8.43 18.70 -8.27
C SER A 14 8.06 17.42 -7.54
N ALA A 15 8.98 16.45 -7.57
CA ALA A 15 8.76 15.22 -6.82
C ALA A 15 8.45 15.64 -5.38
N PRO A 16 7.36 15.14 -4.78
CA PRO A 16 7.02 15.49 -3.41
C PRO A 16 8.24 15.26 -2.50
N PRO A 17 8.46 16.13 -1.49
CA PRO A 17 9.64 16.03 -0.65
C PRO A 17 9.75 14.62 -0.07
N ALA A 18 10.94 14.02 -0.25
CA ALA A 18 11.20 12.67 0.21
C ALA A 18 10.95 12.57 1.73
N LEU A 19 10.26 11.51 2.14
CA LEU A 19 9.99 11.24 3.56
C LEU A 19 11.30 11.10 4.34
N ASP A 20 11.30 11.57 5.59
CA ASP A 20 12.43 11.41 6.50
C ASP A 20 12.75 9.91 6.69
N ARG A 21 14.03 9.57 6.63
CA ARG A 21 14.51 8.18 6.76
C ARG A 21 14.08 7.53 8.08
N ALA A 22 14.05 8.28 9.18
CA ALA A 22 13.61 7.78 10.48
C ALA A 22 12.10 7.47 10.48
N VAL A 23 11.29 8.24 9.75
CA VAL A 23 9.85 7.97 9.56
C VAL A 23 9.67 6.68 8.78
N VAL A 24 10.38 6.54 7.65
CA VAL A 24 10.35 5.32 6.83
C VAL A 24 10.82 4.10 7.63
N GLN A 25 11.86 4.22 8.47
CA GLN A 25 12.33 3.11 9.31
C GLN A 25 11.25 2.66 10.30
N ARG A 26 10.51 3.58 10.93
CA ARG A 26 9.39 3.24 11.82
C ARG A 26 8.27 2.51 11.08
N PHE A 27 8.07 2.78 9.79
CA PHE A 27 7.10 2.04 8.97
C PHE A 27 7.54 0.59 8.82
N TYR A 28 8.81 0.36 8.45
CA TYR A 28 9.38 -0.97 8.36
C TYR A 28 9.35 -1.73 9.68
N ASP A 29 9.60 -1.07 10.80
CA ASP A 29 9.55 -1.71 12.12
C ASP A 29 8.14 -2.21 12.46
N ARG A 30 7.10 -1.40 12.17
CA ARG A 30 5.69 -1.78 12.36
C ARG A 30 5.28 -2.91 11.41
N MET A 31 5.64 -2.80 10.13
CA MET A 31 5.39 -3.87 9.14
C MET A 31 6.06 -5.18 9.55
N ARG A 32 7.29 -5.13 10.07
CA ARG A 32 8.02 -6.31 10.53
C ARG A 32 7.34 -7.01 11.70
N ALA A 33 6.64 -6.28 12.57
CA ALA A 33 5.91 -6.86 13.69
C ALA A 33 4.73 -7.74 13.22
N VAL A 34 4.06 -7.38 12.13
CA VAL A 34 2.90 -8.14 11.59
C VAL A 34 3.30 -9.18 10.55
N ALA A 35 4.47 -9.03 9.92
CA ALA A 35 4.92 -9.85 8.79
C ALA A 35 4.84 -11.37 9.04
N PRO A 36 5.31 -11.94 10.17
CA PRO A 36 5.26 -13.39 10.38
C PRO A 36 3.83 -13.95 10.37
N ALA A 37 2.90 -13.24 11.03
CA ALA A 37 1.50 -13.63 11.07
C ALA A 37 0.84 -13.50 9.69
N ALA A 38 1.19 -12.45 8.95
CA ALA A 38 0.68 -12.21 7.60
C ALA A 38 1.15 -13.29 6.62
N VAL A 39 2.45 -13.64 6.61
CA VAL A 39 2.99 -14.72 5.78
C VAL A 39 2.30 -16.04 6.10
N GLY A 40 2.23 -16.41 7.38
CA GLY A 40 1.59 -17.68 7.76
C GLY A 40 0.09 -17.72 7.47
N ALA A 41 -0.60 -16.58 7.43
CA ALA A 41 -1.99 -16.50 7.00
C ALA A 41 -2.13 -16.66 5.48
N ILE A 42 -1.28 -15.98 4.70
CA ILE A 42 -1.26 -16.07 3.23
C ILE A 42 -0.93 -17.49 2.77
N GLU A 43 0.03 -18.17 3.40
CA GLU A 43 0.41 -19.54 3.05
C GLU A 43 -0.73 -20.54 3.30
N ARG A 44 -1.46 -20.38 4.41
CA ARG A 44 -2.66 -21.21 4.70
C ARG A 44 -3.76 -20.96 3.68
N ASP A 45 -4.07 -19.69 3.42
CA ASP A 45 -5.10 -19.32 2.46
C ASP A 45 -4.77 -19.72 1.02
N ARG A 46 -3.48 -19.82 0.67
CA ARG A 46 -3.02 -20.37 -0.62
C ARG A 46 -3.19 -21.88 -0.71
N ALA A 47 -3.07 -22.60 0.41
CA ALA A 47 -3.23 -24.04 0.47
C ALA A 47 -4.72 -24.47 0.53
N ASP A 48 -5.59 -23.57 0.99
CA ASP A 48 -7.04 -23.75 1.09
C ASP A 48 -7.78 -23.40 -0.22
N ASP A 49 -9.07 -23.75 -0.31
CA ASP A 49 -9.91 -23.47 -1.48
C ASP A 49 -10.20 -21.95 -1.62
N PRO A 50 -9.85 -21.32 -2.77
CA PRO A 50 -10.06 -19.89 -3.00
C PRO A 50 -11.54 -19.45 -3.04
N GLY A 51 -12.51 -20.37 -3.07
CA GLY A 51 -13.95 -20.05 -3.15
C GLY A 51 -14.61 -19.61 -1.83
N GLY A 52 -13.96 -19.77 -0.68
CA GLY A 52 -14.53 -19.45 0.63
C GLY A 52 -14.71 -17.96 0.91
N ALA A 53 -15.64 -17.60 1.81
CA ALA A 53 -15.83 -16.23 2.27
C ALA A 53 -14.55 -15.70 2.96
N PHE A 54 -14.17 -14.44 2.70
CA PHE A 54 -12.91 -13.88 3.21
C PHE A 54 -12.84 -13.93 4.74
N ALA A 55 -13.99 -13.68 5.40
CA ALA A 55 -14.12 -13.75 6.84
C ALA A 55 -13.70 -15.11 7.41
N ASP A 56 -13.81 -16.21 6.67
CA ASP A 56 -13.52 -17.54 7.17
C ASP A 56 -12.09 -18.00 6.87
N THR A 57 -11.30 -17.18 6.17
CA THR A 57 -9.91 -17.47 5.84
C THR A 57 -8.97 -17.14 7.01
N ALA A 58 -7.73 -17.62 6.97
CA ALA A 58 -6.70 -17.25 7.93
C ALA A 58 -6.38 -15.75 7.86
N CYS A 59 -6.37 -15.14 6.66
CA CYS A 59 -6.23 -13.69 6.53
C CYS A 59 -7.43 -12.95 7.16
N GLY A 60 -8.66 -13.43 6.95
CA GLY A 60 -9.84 -12.84 7.59
C GLY A 60 -9.80 -12.90 9.11
N ARG A 61 -9.35 -14.03 9.68
CA ARG A 61 -9.13 -14.15 11.12
C ARG A 61 -8.04 -13.20 11.63
N LEU A 62 -6.94 -13.05 10.90
CA LEU A 62 -5.86 -12.12 11.25
C LEU A 62 -6.39 -10.68 11.28
N VAL A 63 -7.10 -10.25 10.24
CA VAL A 63 -7.70 -8.92 10.15
C VAL A 63 -8.62 -8.64 11.34
N ARG A 64 -9.44 -9.60 11.77
CA ARG A 64 -10.31 -9.41 12.96
C ARG A 64 -9.56 -9.35 14.29
N SER A 65 -8.31 -9.82 14.35
CA SER A 65 -7.53 -9.87 15.59
C SER A 65 -6.70 -8.61 15.84
N LEU A 66 -6.56 -7.74 14.85
CA LEU A 66 -5.75 -6.53 14.91
C LEU A 66 -6.59 -5.30 15.23
N ASP A 67 -5.99 -4.35 15.95
CA ASP A 67 -6.50 -2.99 16.07
C ASP A 67 -6.23 -2.18 14.79
N ASP A 68 -6.72 -0.94 14.74
CA ASP A 68 -6.59 -0.09 13.54
C ASP A 68 -5.12 0.19 13.18
N ALA A 69 -4.24 0.35 14.17
CA ALA A 69 -2.81 0.54 13.94
C ALA A 69 -2.15 -0.71 13.34
N GLY A 70 -2.53 -1.90 13.83
CA GLY A 70 -2.12 -3.18 13.29
C GLY A 70 -2.66 -3.42 11.88
N LEU A 71 -3.91 -3.03 11.62
CA LEU A 71 -4.52 -3.12 10.28
C LEU A 71 -3.81 -2.20 9.27
N ARG A 72 -3.45 -0.97 9.66
CA ARG A 72 -2.64 -0.09 8.81
C ARG A 72 -1.28 -0.70 8.52
N ALA A 73 -0.59 -1.22 9.53
CA ALA A 73 0.70 -1.89 9.36
C ALA A 73 0.59 -3.12 8.44
N LEU A 74 -0.47 -3.92 8.60
CA LEU A 74 -0.76 -5.08 7.76
C LEU A 74 -1.04 -4.67 6.31
N GLY A 75 -1.82 -3.61 6.09
CA GLY A 75 -2.11 -3.07 4.77
C GLY A 75 -0.85 -2.58 4.06
N MET A 76 -0.02 -1.78 4.75
CA MET A 76 1.27 -1.33 4.22
C MET A 76 2.19 -2.50 3.88
N TRP A 77 2.27 -3.51 4.75
CA TRP A 77 3.08 -4.68 4.51
C TRP A 77 2.59 -5.48 3.31
N ALA A 78 1.27 -5.75 3.23
CA ALA A 78 0.68 -6.52 2.14
C ALA A 78 0.82 -5.81 0.79
N HIS A 79 0.62 -4.48 0.78
CA HIS A 79 0.85 -3.63 -0.39
C HIS A 79 2.29 -3.73 -0.89
N HIS A 80 3.27 -3.45 -0.01
CA HIS A 80 4.69 -3.52 -0.36
C HIS A 80 5.13 -4.92 -0.79
N TRP A 81 4.64 -5.96 -0.11
CA TRP A 81 4.92 -7.34 -0.47
C TRP A 81 4.37 -7.69 -1.87
N CYS A 82 3.13 -7.32 -2.19
CA CYS A 82 2.55 -7.57 -3.52
C CYS A 82 3.33 -6.85 -4.63
N LEU A 83 3.79 -5.62 -4.41
CA LEU A 83 4.60 -4.89 -5.39
C LEU A 83 5.97 -5.51 -5.61
N ARG A 84 6.57 -6.12 -4.59
CA ARG A 84 7.90 -6.75 -4.69
C ARG A 84 7.86 -8.12 -5.37
N PHE A 85 6.77 -8.84 -5.22
CA PHE A 85 6.59 -10.21 -5.72
C PHE A 85 5.48 -10.28 -6.78
N TYR A 86 5.28 -9.22 -7.57
CA TYR A 86 4.12 -9.10 -8.46
C TYR A 86 4.05 -10.16 -9.56
N ASP A 87 5.19 -10.75 -9.94
CA ASP A 87 5.30 -11.87 -10.88
C ASP A 87 5.03 -13.25 -10.22
N ASP A 88 4.92 -13.31 -8.89
CA ASP A 88 4.47 -14.49 -8.15
C ASP A 88 2.93 -14.50 -8.00
N ASP A 89 2.37 -15.63 -7.57
CA ASP A 89 0.94 -15.72 -7.25
C ASP A 89 0.58 -14.89 -6.00
N THR A 90 0.32 -13.61 -6.21
CA THR A 90 -0.06 -12.62 -5.19
C THR A 90 -1.56 -12.54 -4.96
N ARG A 91 -2.38 -13.45 -5.53
CA ARG A 91 -3.87 -13.37 -5.46
C ARG A 91 -4.40 -13.23 -4.04
N VAL A 92 -3.87 -14.00 -3.09
CA VAL A 92 -4.27 -13.93 -1.67
C VAL A 92 -3.86 -12.59 -1.05
N GLY A 93 -2.65 -12.11 -1.34
CA GLY A 93 -2.18 -10.80 -0.89
C GLY A 93 -3.05 -9.66 -1.42
N ARG A 94 -3.39 -9.69 -2.72
CA ARG A 94 -4.30 -8.71 -3.34
C ARG A 94 -5.70 -8.73 -2.72
N ARG A 95 -6.22 -9.90 -2.38
CA ARG A 95 -7.50 -10.03 -1.67
C ARG A 95 -7.43 -9.39 -0.27
N LEU A 96 -6.33 -9.59 0.45
CA LEU A 96 -6.09 -8.94 1.74
C LEU A 96 -5.99 -7.40 1.60
N VAL A 97 -5.27 -6.92 0.59
CA VAL A 97 -5.18 -5.48 0.27
C VAL A 97 -6.57 -4.90 0.00
N ALA A 98 -7.39 -5.58 -0.81
CA ALA A 98 -8.76 -5.14 -1.12
C ALA A 98 -9.66 -5.11 0.11
N GLU A 99 -9.57 -6.10 1.00
CA GLU A 99 -10.30 -6.09 2.28
C GLU A 99 -9.95 -4.87 3.12
N ILE A 100 -8.65 -4.58 3.30
CA ILE A 100 -8.21 -3.47 4.14
C ILE A 100 -8.58 -2.13 3.50
N ALA A 101 -8.45 -2.01 2.18
CA ALA A 101 -8.87 -0.82 1.43
C ALA A 101 -10.39 -0.55 1.51
N GLY A 102 -11.20 -1.60 1.72
CA GLY A 102 -12.65 -1.47 1.90
C GLY A 102 -13.09 -0.99 3.29
N ARG A 103 -12.16 -0.83 4.24
CA ARG A 103 -12.44 -0.36 5.60
C ARG A 103 -12.26 1.15 5.68
N ALA A 104 -13.22 1.81 6.31
CA ALA A 104 -13.17 3.24 6.59
C ALA A 104 -12.72 3.50 8.03
N GLY A 105 -12.04 4.62 8.25
CA GLY A 105 -11.73 5.14 9.57
C GLY A 105 -10.56 4.43 10.25
N LEU A 106 -9.63 3.85 9.49
CA LEU A 106 -8.43 3.22 10.04
C LEU A 106 -7.42 4.23 10.58
N GLY A 107 -7.61 5.53 10.29
CA GLY A 107 -6.77 6.62 10.79
C GLY A 107 -5.42 6.65 10.11
N TRP A 108 -5.40 6.53 8.78
CA TRP A 108 -4.20 6.66 7.96
C TRP A 108 -3.50 8.00 8.20
N THR A 109 -2.17 8.01 8.19
CA THR A 109 -1.42 9.27 8.22
C THR A 109 -1.00 9.70 6.82
N ALA A 110 -0.79 11.01 6.65
CA ALA A 110 -0.28 11.57 5.41
C ALA A 110 1.04 10.92 4.97
N ASP A 111 1.92 10.61 5.92
CA ASP A 111 3.23 10.01 5.61
C ASP A 111 3.10 8.55 5.19
N GLU A 112 2.15 7.80 5.76
CA GLU A 112 1.86 6.42 5.32
C GLU A 112 1.30 6.42 3.90
N VAL A 113 0.37 7.32 3.60
CA VAL A 113 -0.21 7.47 2.26
C VAL A 113 0.86 7.90 1.25
N ARG A 114 1.68 8.90 1.56
CA ARG A 114 2.80 9.33 0.71
C ARG A 114 3.79 8.20 0.45
N TRP A 115 4.10 7.41 1.47
CA TRP A 115 4.98 6.27 1.32
C TRP A 115 4.38 5.22 0.38
N MET A 116 3.13 4.81 0.60
CA MET A 116 2.47 3.82 -0.25
C MET A 116 2.34 4.30 -1.70
N LEU A 117 1.98 5.57 -1.93
CA LEU A 117 1.93 6.17 -3.25
C LEU A 117 3.32 6.18 -3.92
N GLY A 118 4.37 6.52 -3.17
CA GLY A 118 5.74 6.47 -3.66
C GLY A 118 6.15 5.07 -4.13
N GLU A 119 5.85 4.03 -3.35
CA GLU A 119 6.07 2.64 -3.73
C GLU A 119 5.27 2.27 -5.00
N SER A 120 4.01 2.71 -5.10
CA SER A 120 3.15 2.46 -6.27
C SER A 120 3.62 3.17 -7.54
N TYR A 121 4.16 4.37 -7.44
CA TYR A 121 4.72 5.08 -8.59
C TYR A 121 6.07 4.50 -9.04
N ALA A 122 6.83 3.90 -8.13
CA ALA A 122 8.09 3.23 -8.45
C ALA A 122 7.89 1.83 -9.06
N ALA A 123 6.72 1.21 -8.84
CA ALA A 123 6.39 -0.11 -9.37
C ALA A 123 6.09 -0.10 -10.89
N PRO A 124 6.31 -1.23 -11.60
CA PRO A 124 5.96 -1.35 -13.01
C PRO A 124 4.49 -1.03 -13.30
N PRO A 125 4.18 -0.43 -14.46
CA PRO A 125 2.83 0.02 -14.79
C PRO A 125 1.82 -1.13 -14.98
N THR A 126 2.29 -2.37 -15.13
CA THR A 126 1.50 -3.59 -15.29
C THR A 126 0.80 -4.06 -14.01
N VAL A 127 1.09 -3.45 -12.86
CA VAL A 127 0.39 -3.73 -11.60
C VAL A 127 -0.84 -2.82 -11.52
N ASP A 128 -1.94 -3.24 -12.13
CA ASP A 128 -3.16 -2.43 -12.28
C ASP A 128 -3.77 -1.99 -10.94
N ASP A 129 -3.65 -2.82 -9.91
CA ASP A 129 -4.25 -2.61 -8.60
C ASP A 129 -3.32 -1.92 -7.58
N ARG A 130 -2.14 -1.47 -8.01
CA ARG A 130 -1.14 -0.81 -7.14
C ARG A 130 -1.64 0.46 -6.46
N PHE A 131 -2.74 1.05 -6.93
CA PHE A 131 -3.32 2.23 -6.30
C PHE A 131 -4.53 1.93 -5.40
N THR A 132 -4.93 0.68 -5.24
CA THR A 132 -6.14 0.28 -4.49
C THR A 132 -6.11 0.76 -3.04
N LEU A 133 -5.11 0.31 -2.27
CA LEU A 133 -4.96 0.72 -0.88
C LEU A 133 -4.54 2.19 -0.71
N PRO A 134 -3.51 2.71 -1.40
CA PRO A 134 -3.12 4.11 -1.19
C PRO A 134 -4.22 5.09 -1.63
N GLY A 135 -5.02 4.77 -2.64
CA GLY A 135 -6.16 5.59 -3.05
C GLY A 135 -7.29 5.59 -2.02
N ALA A 136 -7.63 4.43 -1.46
CA ALA A 136 -8.59 4.33 -0.35
C ALA A 136 -8.10 5.04 0.91
N ALA A 137 -6.82 4.89 1.26
CA ALA A 137 -6.23 5.57 2.40
C ALA A 137 -6.18 7.10 2.21
N ALA A 138 -5.88 7.57 0.99
CA ALA A 138 -5.87 8.99 0.66
C ALA A 138 -7.26 9.64 0.76
N SER A 139 -8.35 8.91 0.46
CA SER A 139 -9.70 9.44 0.55
C SER A 139 -10.19 9.66 1.99
N GLU A 140 -9.50 9.08 2.98
CA GLU A 140 -9.74 9.36 4.41
C GLU A 140 -9.04 10.64 4.91
N LEU A 141 -8.09 11.18 4.14
CA LEU A 141 -7.34 12.36 4.53
C LEU A 141 -8.07 13.63 4.11
N ASP A 142 -7.99 14.66 4.96
CA ASP A 142 -8.39 16.00 4.58
C ASP A 142 -7.55 16.45 3.36
N PRO A 143 -8.18 16.96 2.28
CA PRO A 143 -7.46 17.49 1.12
C PRO A 143 -6.38 18.52 1.49
N ALA A 144 -6.55 19.27 2.59
CA ALA A 144 -5.54 20.22 3.06
C ALA A 144 -4.25 19.58 3.60
N VAL A 145 -4.27 18.26 3.87
CA VAL A 145 -3.15 17.49 4.45
C VAL A 145 -2.31 16.81 3.37
N LEU A 146 -2.84 16.61 2.16
CA LEU A 146 -2.12 16.08 1.00
C LEU A 146 -1.75 17.23 0.04
N PRO A 147 -0.47 17.60 -0.13
CA PRO A 147 -0.10 18.54 -1.19
C PRO A 147 -0.35 17.90 -2.56
N GLU A 148 -0.85 18.71 -3.50
CA GLU A 148 -1.16 18.35 -4.90
C GLU A 148 0.03 17.78 -5.68
#